data_AF-B5VPW9-F1
#
_entry.id   AF-B5VPW9-F1
#
_cell.length_a   1.000
_cell.length_b   1.000
_cell.length_c   1.000
_cell.angle_alpha   90.00
_cell.angle_beta   90.00
_cell.angle_gamma   90.00
#
_symmetry.space_group_name_H-M   'P 1'
#
loop_
_entity.id
_entity.type
_entity.pdbx_description
1 polymer ?
#
loop_
_entity_poly.entity_id
_entity_poly.type
_entity_poly.pdbx_seq_one_letter_code
_entity_poly.pdbx_strand_id
1 'polypeptide(L)'
;MASLIYQHGTYNISENGTLVLNPIEVDGRQLFSDPCNDDGVSTYSRYNQTETFKEYAVGIDPYHGIYTLQLYQYDGTPMQPLYLAYRPPMMLPTETLNPTSSATSTDDPSSNKKRSLRSLVRRSLENRHKTNAIKRQNTSFLTSNAIWYISAGMLGVGSLLFLAF
;
A
#
# COMPACT_ATOMS: atom_id res chain seq x y z
N MET A 1 10.52 -26.95 -22.06
CA MET A 1 10.81 -26.05 -20.93
C MET A 1 9.53 -25.43 -20.39
N ALA A 2 9.38 -25.42 -19.07
CA ALA A 2 8.32 -24.71 -18.37
C ALA A 2 8.93 -23.97 -17.19
N SER A 3 8.43 -22.76 -16.90
CA SER A 3 8.84 -21.99 -15.74
C SER A 3 7.63 -21.49 -14.98
N LEU A 4 7.73 -21.55 -13.65
CA LEU A 4 6.80 -20.91 -12.73
C LEU A 4 7.58 -19.90 -11.92
N ILE A 5 7.26 -18.63 -12.12
CA ILE A 5 7.92 -17.51 -11.45
C ILE A 5 6.97 -16.86 -10.46
N TYR A 6 7.51 -16.55 -9.28
CA TYR A 6 6.84 -15.73 -8.29
C TYR A 6 7.81 -14.65 -7.83
N GLN A 7 7.38 -13.40 -7.91
CA GLN A 7 8.10 -12.27 -7.36
C GLN A 7 7.12 -11.23 -6.82
N HIS A 8 7.52 -10.53 -5.77
CA HIS A 8 6.79 -9.39 -5.22
C HIS A 8 7.76 -8.26 -4.90
N GLY A 9 7.22 -7.05 -4.75
CA GLY A 9 8.01 -5.88 -4.42
C GLY A 9 7.21 -4.59 -4.58
N THR A 10 7.91 -3.54 -4.98
CA THR A 10 7.35 -2.19 -5.16
C THR A 10 7.24 -1.83 -6.63
N TYR A 11 6.46 -0.79 -6.94
CA TYR A 11 6.37 -0.25 -8.28
C TYR A 11 6.63 1.25 -8.24
N ASN A 12 7.23 1.78 -9.30
CA ASN A 12 7.45 3.20 -9.51
C ASN A 12 6.86 3.60 -10.86
N ILE A 13 6.12 4.71 -10.87
CA ILE A 13 5.58 5.30 -12.10
C ILE A 13 6.42 6.54 -12.39
N SER A 14 7.08 6.55 -13.54
CA SER A 14 7.83 7.71 -14.01
C SER A 14 6.88 8.77 -14.58
N GLU A 15 7.33 10.03 -14.63
CA GLU A 15 6.54 11.15 -15.19
C GLU A 15 6.13 10.91 -16.66
N ASN A 16 6.93 10.13 -17.39
CA ASN A 16 6.66 9.74 -18.78
C ASN A 16 5.59 8.64 -18.93
N GLY A 17 4.96 8.18 -17.83
CA GLY A 17 3.94 7.12 -17.85
C GLY A 17 4.50 5.68 -17.83
N THR A 18 5.82 5.53 -17.83
CA THR A 18 6.51 4.25 -17.72
C THR A 18 6.35 3.66 -16.32
N LEU A 19 6.03 2.37 -16.25
CA LEU A 19 5.85 1.63 -15.00
C LEU A 19 7.03 0.68 -14.80
N VAL A 20 7.74 0.82 -13.68
CA VAL A 20 8.87 -0.05 -13.32
C VAL A 20 8.50 -0.87 -12.08
N LEU A 21 8.57 -2.19 -12.17
CA LEU A 21 8.38 -3.11 -11.06
C LEU A 21 9.74 -3.50 -10.47
N ASN A 22 9.92 -3.21 -9.18
CA ASN A 22 11.15 -3.45 -8.44
C ASN A 22 10.93 -4.61 -7.44
N PRO A 23 11.39 -5.83 -7.75
CA PRO A 23 11.22 -6.97 -6.86
C PRO A 23 12.11 -6.86 -5.62
N ILE A 24 11.74 -7.57 -4.56
CA ILE A 24 12.60 -7.81 -3.41
C ILE A 24 13.51 -9.00 -3.74
N GLU A 25 14.81 -8.72 -3.88
CA GLU A 25 15.83 -9.66 -4.39
C GLU A 25 15.84 -11.02 -3.69
N VAL A 26 15.62 -11.05 -2.37
CA VAL A 26 15.71 -12.30 -1.59
C VAL A 26 14.46 -13.18 -1.67
N ASP A 27 13.33 -12.66 -2.13
CA ASP A 27 12.03 -13.33 -2.03
C ASP A 27 11.52 -13.93 -3.34
N GLY A 28 12.04 -13.48 -4.49
CA GLY A 28 11.65 -14.07 -5.76
C GLY A 28 12.10 -15.53 -5.89
N ARG A 29 11.25 -16.35 -6.52
CA ARG A 29 11.42 -17.80 -6.70
C ARG A 29 11.05 -18.19 -8.12
N GLN A 30 11.81 -19.13 -8.66
CA GLN A 30 11.53 -19.75 -9.93
C GLN A 30 11.66 -21.27 -9.81
N LEU A 31 10.60 -21.97 -10.21
CA LEU A 31 10.68 -23.39 -10.55
C LEU A 31 10.90 -23.50 -12.06
N PHE A 32 11.96 -24.18 -12.46
CA PHE A 32 12.29 -24.41 -13.86
C PHE A 32 12.32 -25.90 -14.16
N SER A 33 11.67 -26.32 -15.23
CA SER A 33 11.64 -27.71 -15.68
C SER A 33 12.02 -27.78 -17.14
N ASP A 34 13.02 -28.60 -17.45
CA ASP A 34 13.51 -28.86 -18.79
C ASP A 34 13.61 -30.36 -19.07
N PRO A 35 12.49 -31.02 -19.44
CA PRO A 35 12.41 -32.49 -19.57
C PRO A 35 13.42 -33.12 -20.53
N CYS A 36 14.04 -32.33 -21.40
CA CYS A 36 15.05 -32.81 -22.34
C CYS A 36 16.45 -32.91 -21.72
N ASN A 37 16.72 -32.14 -20.65
CA ASN A 37 18.06 -31.97 -20.08
C ASN A 37 18.11 -32.13 -18.54
N ASP A 38 16.98 -32.25 -17.85
CA ASP A 38 16.88 -32.24 -16.39
C ASP A 38 16.65 -33.62 -15.74
N ASP A 39 16.69 -34.70 -16.52
CA ASP A 39 16.43 -36.08 -16.10
C ASP A 39 15.13 -36.24 -15.28
N GLY A 40 14.14 -35.36 -15.51
CA GLY A 40 12.86 -35.36 -14.80
C GLY A 40 12.87 -34.64 -13.44
N VAL A 41 13.93 -33.90 -13.11
CA VAL A 41 14.05 -33.16 -11.83
C VAL A 41 13.97 -31.65 -12.07
N SER A 42 12.89 -31.03 -11.61
CA SER A 42 12.73 -29.58 -11.67
C SER A 42 13.71 -28.85 -10.75
N THR A 43 14.35 -27.79 -11.25
CA THR A 43 15.25 -26.94 -10.46
C THR A 43 14.48 -25.81 -9.77
N TYR A 44 14.69 -25.65 -8.47
CA TYR A 44 14.17 -24.52 -7.69
C TYR A 44 15.29 -23.51 -7.42
N SER A 45 15.12 -22.27 -7.87
CA SER A 45 16.14 -21.22 -7.76
C SER A 45 15.53 -19.88 -7.31
N ARG A 46 16.40 -18.97 -6.86
CA ARG A 46 16.01 -17.58 -6.61
C ARG A 46 15.90 -16.83 -7.92
N TYR A 47 14.95 -15.91 -7.99
CA TYR A 47 14.68 -15.10 -9.17
C TYR A 47 14.61 -13.63 -8.79
N ASN A 48 15.26 -12.78 -9.57
CA ASN A 48 15.27 -11.34 -9.38
C ASN A 48 15.32 -10.68 -10.75
N GLN A 49 14.17 -10.20 -11.23
CA GLN A 49 14.08 -9.46 -12.48
C GLN A 49 13.22 -8.21 -12.31
N THR A 50 13.85 -7.05 -12.49
CA THR A 50 13.14 -5.77 -12.63
C THR A 50 12.43 -5.74 -13.98
N GLU A 51 11.13 -5.47 -13.96
CA GLU A 51 10.32 -5.38 -15.18
C GLU A 51 9.97 -3.92 -15.48
N THR A 52 10.04 -3.53 -16.74
CA THR A 52 9.70 -2.17 -17.19
C THR A 52 8.65 -2.23 -18.29
N PHE A 53 7.53 -1.57 -18.06
CA PHE A 53 6.45 -1.41 -19.02
C PHE A 53 6.45 0.01 -19.56
N LYS A 54 6.31 0.12 -20.88
CA LYS A 54 6.37 1.41 -21.59
C LYS A 54 5.27 2.35 -21.11
N GLU A 55 4.06 1.83 -21.02
CA GLU A 55 2.86 2.53 -20.57
C GLU A 55 1.87 1.54 -19.93
N TYR A 56 0.88 2.07 -19.25
CA TYR A 56 -0.24 1.31 -18.69
C TYR A 56 -1.55 2.08 -18.88
N ALA A 57 -2.65 1.36 -19.06
CA ALA A 57 -3.98 1.94 -19.16
C ALA A 57 -4.92 1.28 -18.14
N VAL A 58 -5.73 2.09 -17.47
CA VAL A 58 -6.76 1.63 -16.55
C VAL A 58 -8.12 1.95 -17.15
N GLY A 59 -9.00 0.96 -17.21
CA GLY A 59 -10.33 1.10 -17.78
C GLY A 59 -11.34 0.19 -17.11
N ILE A 60 -12.56 0.20 -17.63
CA ILE A 60 -13.61 -0.75 -17.27
C ILE A 60 -13.85 -1.62 -18.51
N ASP A 61 -13.77 -2.93 -18.35
CA ASP A 61 -14.10 -3.86 -19.43
C ASP A 61 -15.60 -3.74 -19.78
N PRO A 62 -15.97 -3.42 -21.04
CA PRO A 62 -17.37 -3.30 -21.44
C PRO A 62 -18.15 -4.61 -21.35
N TYR A 63 -17.48 -5.77 -21.37
CA TYR A 63 -18.15 -7.06 -21.30
C TYR A 63 -18.43 -7.48 -19.84
N HIS A 64 -17.44 -7.40 -18.96
CA HIS A 64 -17.60 -7.82 -17.55
C HIS A 64 -18.00 -6.68 -16.59
N GLY A 65 -17.81 -5.41 -16.98
CA GLY A 65 -18.06 -4.25 -16.10
C GLY A 65 -17.07 -4.12 -14.94
N ILE A 66 -15.90 -4.77 -15.03
CA ILE A 66 -14.87 -4.82 -13.98
C ILE A 66 -13.69 -3.92 -14.36
N TYR A 67 -13.05 -3.30 -13.37
CA TYR A 67 -11.81 -2.55 -13.61
C TYR A 67 -10.71 -3.45 -14.15
N THR A 68 -10.07 -3.01 -15.22
CA THR A 68 -8.96 -3.70 -15.87
C THR A 68 -7.73 -2.81 -15.93
N LEU A 69 -6.57 -3.42 -15.72
CA LEU A 69 -5.25 -2.85 -15.95
C LEU A 69 -4.64 -3.50 -17.20
N GLN A 70 -4.41 -2.70 -18.23
CA GLN A 70 -3.75 -3.09 -19.46
C GLN A 70 -2.30 -2.62 -19.41
N LEU A 71 -1.35 -3.56 -19.43
CA LEU A 71 0.08 -3.27 -19.49
C LEU A 71 0.58 -3.35 -20.93
N TYR A 72 1.61 -2.57 -21.25
CA TYR A 72 2.25 -2.57 -22.57
C TYR A 72 3.73 -2.88 -22.44
N GLN A 73 4.20 -3.83 -23.24
CA GLN A 73 5.61 -4.21 -23.32
C GLN A 73 6.48 -3.07 -23.84
N TYR A 74 7.79 -3.28 -23.85
CA TYR A 74 8.76 -2.29 -24.34
C TYR A 74 8.52 -1.87 -25.80
N ASP A 75 7.98 -2.77 -26.63
CA ASP A 75 7.63 -2.55 -28.03
C ASP A 75 6.26 -1.87 -28.21
N GLY A 76 5.51 -1.68 -27.11
CA GLY A 76 4.14 -1.15 -27.14
C GLY A 76 3.08 -2.19 -27.46
N THR A 77 3.42 -3.49 -27.52
CA THR A 77 2.41 -4.54 -27.64
C THR A 77 1.65 -4.72 -26.32
N PRO A 78 0.31 -4.85 -26.36
CA PRO A 78 -0.47 -5.07 -25.15
C PRO A 78 -0.23 -6.47 -24.58
N MET A 79 -0.04 -6.55 -23.27
CA MET A 79 -0.02 -7.83 -22.55
C MET A 79 -1.43 -8.33 -22.24
N GLN A 80 -1.53 -9.49 -21.60
CA GLN A 80 -2.81 -9.95 -21.07
C GLN A 80 -3.38 -8.92 -20.07
N PRO A 81 -4.67 -8.55 -20.18
CA PRO A 81 -5.30 -7.62 -19.25
C PRO A 81 -5.43 -8.25 -17.86
N LEU A 82 -5.18 -7.43 -16.84
CA LEU A 82 -5.30 -7.81 -15.43
C LEU A 82 -6.62 -7.29 -14.86
N TYR A 83 -7.45 -8.19 -14.34
CA TYR A 83 -8.74 -7.84 -13.74
C TYR A 83 -8.60 -7.56 -12.25
N LEU A 84 -9.26 -6.51 -11.77
CA LEU A 84 -9.26 -6.15 -10.37
C LEU A 84 -9.97 -7.21 -9.53
N ALA A 85 -9.23 -7.90 -8.65
CA ALA A 85 -9.80 -8.92 -7.77
C ALA A 85 -10.38 -8.34 -6.46
N TYR A 86 -9.71 -7.38 -5.82
CA TYR A 86 -10.08 -6.86 -4.51
C TYR A 86 -9.85 -5.36 -4.35
N ARG A 87 -10.74 -4.70 -3.61
CA ARG A 87 -10.64 -3.29 -3.21
C ARG A 87 -11.28 -3.14 -1.81
N PRO A 88 -10.52 -2.95 -0.71
CA PRO A 88 -9.09 -2.61 -0.64
C PRO A 88 -8.17 -3.77 -1.09
N PRO A 89 -6.92 -3.46 -1.51
CA PRO A 89 -5.98 -4.47 -1.98
C PRO A 89 -5.61 -5.45 -0.88
N MET A 90 -5.62 -6.75 -1.20
CA MET A 90 -5.08 -7.82 -0.35
C MET A 90 -3.74 -8.28 -0.93
N MET A 91 -2.66 -7.61 -0.54
CA MET A 91 -1.29 -7.91 -0.97
C MET A 91 -0.47 -8.36 0.24
N LEU A 92 0.62 -9.11 -0.01
CA LEU A 92 1.61 -9.36 1.03
C LEU A 92 2.33 -8.04 1.41
N PRO A 93 2.89 -7.95 2.63
CA PRO A 93 3.70 -6.81 3.03
C PRO A 93 4.84 -6.51 2.05
N THR A 94 5.16 -5.23 1.86
CA THR A 94 6.30 -4.77 1.04
C THR A 94 7.62 -4.82 1.82
N GLU A 95 7.81 -5.86 2.62
CA GLU A 95 9.02 -6.12 3.39
C GLU A 95 9.62 -7.48 2.98
N THR A 96 10.86 -7.73 3.37
CA THR A 96 11.52 -9.02 3.11
C THR A 96 10.85 -10.13 3.93
N LEU A 97 10.26 -11.12 3.26
CA LEU A 97 9.57 -12.24 3.89
C LEU A 97 10.57 -13.30 4.39
N ASN A 98 11.61 -13.58 3.60
CA ASN A 98 12.63 -14.58 3.91
C ASN A 98 14.04 -13.98 3.87
N PRO A 99 14.47 -13.24 4.93
CA PRO A 99 15.79 -12.66 4.97
C PRO A 99 16.88 -13.74 5.00
N THR A 100 17.81 -13.69 4.03
CA THR A 100 19.05 -14.47 4.07
C THR A 100 20.13 -13.70 4.81
N SER A 101 21.06 -14.40 5.49
CA SER A 101 22.13 -13.81 6.33
C SER A 101 23.02 -12.75 5.64
N SER A 102 23.00 -12.68 4.31
CA SER A 102 23.77 -11.74 3.50
C SER A 102 22.97 -10.52 3.01
N ALA A 103 21.65 -10.50 3.21
CA ALA A 103 20.83 -9.35 2.88
C ALA A 103 20.83 -8.43 4.09
N THR A 104 21.68 -7.41 4.03
CA THR A 104 21.61 -6.27 4.94
C THR A 104 20.21 -5.71 4.87
N SER A 105 19.38 -6.00 5.87
CA SER A 105 18.18 -5.22 6.12
C SER A 105 18.63 -3.76 6.16
N THR A 106 18.15 -2.94 5.24
CA THR A 106 18.14 -1.48 5.37
C THR A 106 17.13 -1.11 6.46
N ASP A 107 17.33 -1.68 7.65
CA ASP A 107 16.76 -1.20 8.89
C ASP A 107 17.72 -0.13 9.40
N ASP A 108 17.30 1.13 9.27
CA ASP A 108 17.83 2.22 10.09
C ASP A 108 18.07 1.72 11.53
N PRO A 109 19.17 2.12 12.21
CA PRO A 109 19.46 1.73 13.58
C PRO A 109 18.55 2.48 14.57
N SER A 110 17.24 2.38 14.39
CA SER A 110 16.20 2.88 15.27
C SER A 110 15.61 1.71 16.03
N SER A 111 16.22 1.42 17.19
CA SER A 111 15.77 0.62 18.35
C SER A 111 14.48 -0.24 18.27
N ASN A 112 14.22 -1.01 17.21
CA ASN A 112 13.07 -1.90 17.13
C ASN A 112 13.47 -3.32 17.54
N LYS A 113 13.75 -3.50 18.83
CA LYS A 113 13.74 -4.83 19.44
C LYS A 113 12.39 -5.48 19.15
N LYS A 114 12.36 -6.55 18.34
CA LYS A 114 11.14 -7.33 18.05
C LYS A 114 10.46 -7.66 19.37
N ARG A 115 9.30 -7.04 19.61
CA ARG A 115 8.53 -7.22 20.85
C ARG A 115 7.95 -8.63 20.85
N SER A 116 8.04 -9.35 21.98
CA SER A 116 7.56 -10.72 22.07
C SER A 116 6.05 -10.79 21.80
N LEU A 117 5.57 -11.88 21.16
CA LEU A 117 4.14 -12.11 20.91
C LEU A 117 3.28 -11.90 22.16
N ARG A 118 3.78 -12.33 23.32
CA ARG A 118 3.14 -12.12 24.62
C ARG A 118 2.89 -10.65 24.94
N SER A 119 3.86 -9.78 24.65
CA SER A 119 3.72 -8.34 24.89
C SER A 119 2.73 -7.67 23.93
N LEU A 120 2.66 -8.14 22.68
CA LEU A 120 1.73 -7.66 21.66
C LEU A 120 0.29 -8.03 22.02
N VAL A 121 0.06 -9.30 22.40
CA VAL A 121 -1.26 -9.79 22.82
C VAL A 121 -1.74 -9.05 24.07
N ARG A 122 -0.86 -8.87 25.08
CA ARG A 122 -1.22 -8.16 26.31
C ARG A 122 -1.64 -6.71 26.04
N ARG A 123 -0.90 -5.99 25.19
CA ARG A 123 -1.24 -4.62 24.77
C ARG A 123 -2.53 -4.55 23.96
N SER A 124 -2.76 -5.52 23.07
CA SER A 124 -3.99 -5.62 22.28
C SER A 124 -5.22 -5.81 23.18
N LEU A 125 -5.12 -6.67 24.20
CA LEU A 125 -6.18 -6.86 25.19
C LEU A 125 -6.44 -5.60 26.00
N GLU A 126 -5.38 -4.89 26.43
CA GLU A 126 -5.51 -3.65 27.18
C GLU A 126 -6.16 -2.52 26.37
N ASN A 127 -5.89 -2.47 25.07
CA ASN A 127 -6.45 -1.46 24.17
C ASN A 127 -7.84 -1.81 23.61
N ARG A 128 -8.34 -3.04 23.81
CA ARG A 128 -9.60 -3.52 23.19
C ARG A 128 -10.83 -2.66 23.53
N HIS A 129 -10.82 -1.98 24.67
CA HIS A 129 -11.91 -1.10 25.13
C HIS A 129 -11.50 0.38 25.23
N LYS A 130 -10.28 0.74 24.78
CA LYS A 130 -9.79 2.12 24.78
C LYS A 130 -9.87 2.66 23.35
N THR A 131 -10.54 3.79 23.17
CA THR A 131 -10.58 4.47 21.86
C THR A 131 -9.22 5.07 21.54
N ASN A 132 -8.70 4.87 20.34
CA ASN A 132 -7.50 5.58 19.83
C ASN A 132 -7.78 7.06 19.48
N ALA A 133 -8.84 7.65 20.01
CA ALA A 133 -9.24 9.01 19.71
C ALA A 133 -8.25 9.99 20.34
N ILE A 134 -7.33 10.51 19.54
CA ILE A 134 -6.49 11.64 19.92
C ILE A 134 -7.36 12.89 19.79
N LYS A 135 -7.59 13.60 20.90
CA LYS A 135 -8.27 14.90 20.88
C LYS A 135 -7.41 15.89 20.09
N ARG A 136 -7.74 16.14 18.83
CA ARG A 136 -7.15 17.23 18.06
C ARG A 136 -7.54 18.54 18.72
N GLN A 137 -6.60 19.19 19.40
CA GLN A 137 -6.77 20.57 19.81
C GLN A 137 -6.78 21.42 18.54
N ASN A 138 -7.94 21.96 18.20
CA ASN A 138 -8.06 22.89 17.08
C ASN A 138 -7.38 24.19 17.50
N THR A 139 -6.17 24.42 17.01
CA THR A 139 -5.33 25.60 17.27
C THR A 139 -5.73 26.82 16.42
N SER A 140 -6.91 26.78 15.79
CA SER A 140 -7.43 27.93 15.05
C SER A 140 -7.86 29.04 16.01
N PHE A 141 -7.64 30.29 15.59
CA PHE A 141 -7.99 31.54 16.27
C PHE A 141 -9.49 31.67 16.62
N LEU A 142 -10.34 30.84 16.01
CA LEU A 142 -11.76 30.71 16.32
C LEU A 142 -11.97 29.51 17.26
N THR A 143 -11.58 29.68 18.52
CA THR A 143 -11.91 28.69 19.55
C THR A 143 -13.43 28.59 19.72
N SER A 144 -13.95 27.39 20.00
CA SER A 144 -15.39 27.16 20.16
C SER A 144 -16.03 28.06 21.22
N ASN A 145 -15.30 28.40 22.28
CA ASN A 145 -15.77 29.31 23.31
C ASN A 145 -15.93 30.74 22.78
N ALA A 146 -14.98 31.22 21.96
CA ALA A 146 -15.05 32.56 21.36
C ALA A 146 -16.27 32.70 20.44
N ILE A 147 -16.57 31.70 19.62
CA ILE A 147 -17.75 31.70 18.73
C ILE A 147 -19.05 31.77 19.57
N TRP A 148 -19.12 31.01 20.66
CA TRP A 148 -20.29 31.00 21.54
C TRP A 148 -20.55 32.40 22.14
N TYR A 149 -19.55 33.03 22.73
CA TYR A 149 -19.70 34.38 23.31
C TYR A 149 -20.01 35.46 22.27
N ILE A 150 -19.40 35.40 21.07
CA ILE A 150 -19.72 36.33 19.97
C ILE A 150 -21.18 36.20 19.56
N SER A 151 -21.68 34.97 19.40
CA SER A 151 -23.08 34.73 19.03
C SER A 151 -24.07 35.21 20.10
N ALA A 152 -23.77 34.98 21.38
CA ALA A 152 -24.59 35.46 22.50
C ALA A 152 -24.61 36.99 22.57
N GLY A 153 -23.46 37.65 22.36
CA GLY A 153 -23.37 39.11 22.32
C GLY A 153 -24.15 39.73 21.16
N MET A 154 -24.08 39.12 19.97
CA MET A 154 -24.79 39.61 18.79
C MET A 154 -26.31 39.52 18.95
N LEU A 155 -26.82 38.45 19.58
CA LEU A 155 -28.23 38.31 19.92
C LEU A 155 -28.67 39.33 20.99
N GLY A 156 -27.84 39.56 22.01
CA GLY A 156 -28.14 40.55 23.06
C GLY A 156 -28.20 41.98 22.52
N VAL A 157 -27.21 42.38 21.72
CA VAL A 157 -27.17 43.72 21.10
C VAL A 157 -28.31 43.88 20.10
N GLY A 158 -28.61 42.87 19.29
CA GLY A 158 -29.74 42.90 18.36
C GLY A 158 -31.10 43.05 19.07
N SER A 159 -31.29 42.37 20.20
CA SER A 159 -32.50 42.49 21.02
C SER A 159 -32.65 43.89 21.63
N LEU A 160 -31.56 44.46 22.15
CA LEU A 160 -31.56 45.83 22.69
C LEU A 160 -31.85 46.89 21.61
N LEU A 161 -31.27 46.72 20.40
CA LEU A 161 -31.55 47.60 19.27
C LEU A 161 -33.00 47.50 18.79
N PHE A 162 -33.58 46.29 18.80
CA PHE A 162 -34.98 46.07 18.44
C PHE A 162 -35.98 46.68 19.44
N LEU A 163 -35.61 46.81 20.71
CA LEU A 163 -36.46 47.45 21.73
C LEU A 163 -36.24 48.97 21.83
N ALA A 164 -35.14 49.47 21.28
CA ALA A 164 -34.79 50.90 21.30
C ALA A 164 -35.33 51.67 20.07
N PHE A 165 -35.82 50.98 19.05
CA PHE A 165 -36.48 51.52 17.86
C PHE A 165 -37.87 50.90 17.68
#